data_AF-A0A9X8YLY3-F1
#
_entry.id   AF-A0A9X8YLY3-F1
#
_cell.length_a   1.000
_cell.length_b   1.000
_cell.length_c   1.000
_cell.angle_alpha   90.00
_cell.angle_beta   90.00
_cell.angle_gamma   90.00
#
_symmetry.space_group_name_H-M   'P 1'
#
loop_
_entity.id
_entity.type
_entity.pdbx_description
1 polymer ?
#
loop_
_entity_poly.entity_id
_entity_poly.type
_entity_poly.pdbx_seq_one_letter_code
_entity_poly.pdbx_strand_id
1 'polypeptide(L)'
;MTGGRIDYQIKKYQFSCDGETPRLTRQWADVLAECRHLEAGAAERLRIALLNVDYVTSFELPFRLMLIRTPRLIADLRNELQLYQKEA
;
A
#
# COMPACT_ATOMS: atom_id res chain seq x y z
N MET A 1 37.64 11.75 3.31
CA MET A 1 36.75 10.81 2.61
C MET A 1 35.48 11.56 2.24
N THR A 2 35.42 12.12 1.05
CA THR A 2 34.21 12.81 0.53
C THR A 2 33.18 11.75 0.19
N GLY A 3 32.16 11.60 1.03
CA GLY A 3 31.05 10.68 0.78
C GLY A 3 30.38 11.04 -0.55
N GLY A 4 30.34 10.08 -1.48
CA GLY A 4 29.70 10.26 -2.78
C GLY A 4 28.25 10.68 -2.58
N ARG A 5 27.90 11.84 -3.12
CA ARG A 5 26.53 12.35 -3.08
C ARG A 5 25.67 11.48 -4.01
N ILE A 6 24.77 10.71 -3.41
CA ILE A 6 23.81 9.89 -4.15
C ILE A 6 22.60 10.77 -4.43
N ASP A 7 22.54 11.35 -5.63
CA ASP A 7 21.34 12.02 -6.11
C ASP A 7 20.38 10.95 -6.63
N TYR A 8 19.25 10.75 -5.92
CA TYR A 8 18.21 9.79 -6.31
C TYR A 8 16.96 10.55 -6.78
N GLN A 9 16.45 10.18 -7.97
CA GLN A 9 15.15 10.62 -8.45
C GLN A 9 14.15 9.48 -8.27
N ILE A 10 13.17 9.67 -7.39
CA ILE A 10 12.02 8.78 -7.30
C ILE A 10 11.16 9.07 -8.53
N LYS A 11 11.26 8.23 -9.57
CA LYS A 11 10.22 8.18 -10.60
C LYS A 11 8.90 7.81 -9.91
N LYS A 12 7.79 8.46 -10.27
CA LYS A 12 6.44 8.04 -9.85
C LYS A 12 6.18 6.66 -10.45
N TYR A 13 6.53 5.60 -9.72
CA TYR A 13 6.20 4.25 -10.10
C TYR A 13 4.77 3.96 -9.64
N GLN A 14 3.90 3.63 -10.59
CA GLN A 14 2.61 3.02 -10.30
C GLN A 14 2.82 1.52 -10.39
N PHE A 15 2.61 0.82 -9.29
CA PHE A 15 2.81 -0.62 -9.19
C PHE A 15 1.47 -1.33 -9.39
N SER A 16 1.48 -2.33 -10.27
CA SER A 16 0.40 -3.27 -10.52
C SER A 16 0.93 -4.70 -10.43
N CYS A 17 0.08 -5.70 -10.19
CA CYS A 17 0.48 -7.10 -10.25
C CYS A 17 0.24 -7.67 -11.64
N ASP A 18 1.05 -8.65 -12.03
CA ASP A 18 0.87 -9.37 -13.28
C ASP A 18 -0.44 -10.18 -13.22
N GLY A 19 -1.36 -9.92 -14.15
CA GLY A 19 -2.71 -10.50 -14.16
C GLY A 19 -3.76 -9.70 -13.37
N GLU A 20 -3.46 -8.48 -12.94
CA GLU A 20 -4.43 -7.60 -12.28
C GLU A 20 -5.66 -7.37 -13.17
N THR A 21 -6.84 -7.67 -12.62
CA THR A 21 -8.10 -7.48 -13.35
C THR A 21 -8.44 -5.99 -13.48
N PRO A 22 -9.22 -5.59 -14.50
CA PRO A 22 -9.69 -4.21 -14.62
C PRO A 22 -10.46 -3.73 -13.38
N ARG A 23 -11.19 -4.65 -12.72
CA ARG A 23 -11.88 -4.36 -11.46
C ARG A 23 -10.90 -3.99 -10.34
N LEU A 24 -9.87 -4.81 -10.14
CA LEU A 24 -8.87 -4.57 -9.11
C LEU A 24 -8.08 -3.28 -9.39
N THR A 25 -7.75 -3.02 -10.66
CA THR A 25 -7.14 -1.75 -11.09
C THR A 25 -8.00 -0.55 -10.68
N ARG A 26 -9.33 -0.65 -10.86
CA ARG A 26 -10.25 0.41 -10.48
C ARG A 26 -10.31 0.61 -8.97
N GLN A 27 -10.40 -0.47 -8.20
CA GLN A 27 -10.39 -0.41 -6.72
C GLN A 27 -9.15 0.31 -6.20
N TRP A 28 -7.97 -0.01 -6.74
CA TRP A 28 -6.74 0.68 -6.37
C TRP A 28 -6.74 2.16 -6.77
N ALA A 29 -7.30 2.52 -7.93
CA ALA A 29 -7.42 3.90 -8.33
C ALA A 29 -8.31 4.70 -7.35
N ASP A 30 -9.43 4.11 -6.94
CA ASP A 30 -10.37 4.71 -6.00
C ASP A 30 -9.72 4.85 -4.60
N VAL A 31 -9.04 3.82 -4.10
CA VAL A 31 -8.26 3.87 -2.84
C VAL A 31 -7.21 4.99 -2.86
N LEU A 32 -6.45 5.10 -3.95
CA LEU A 32 -5.42 6.14 -4.05
C LEU A 32 -6.03 7.54 -4.16
N ALA A 33 -7.21 7.67 -4.76
CA ALA A 33 -7.93 8.93 -4.81
C ALA A 33 -8.44 9.34 -3.41
N GLU A 34 -9.03 8.40 -2.67
CA GLU A 34 -9.51 8.61 -1.30
C GLU A 34 -8.35 8.96 -0.35
N CYS A 35 -7.23 8.22 -0.43
CA CYS A 35 -6.04 8.52 0.36
C CYS A 35 -5.51 9.94 0.11
N ARG A 36 -5.56 10.43 -1.14
CA ARG A 36 -5.16 11.81 -1.47
C ARG A 36 -6.17 12.82 -0.96
N HIS A 37 -7.46 12.53 -1.08
CA HIS A 37 -8.52 13.43 -0.66
C HIS A 37 -8.51 13.65 0.86
N LEU A 38 -8.23 12.61 1.63
CA LEU A 38 -8.18 12.64 3.09
C LEU A 38 -6.80 13.03 3.65
N GLU A 39 -5.81 13.30 2.78
CA GLU A 39 -4.41 13.51 3.19
C GLU A 39 -3.88 12.38 4.10
N ALA A 40 -4.29 11.14 3.82
CA ALA A 40 -4.15 10.01 4.72
C ALA A 40 -2.68 9.67 5.04
N GLY A 41 -2.42 9.48 6.35
CA GLY A 41 -1.15 8.97 6.88
C GLY A 41 -0.93 7.48 6.55
N ALA A 42 0.27 6.96 6.82
CA ALA A 42 0.64 5.60 6.40
C ALA A 42 -0.30 4.49 6.92
N ALA A 43 -0.67 4.53 8.21
CA ALA A 43 -1.61 3.57 8.79
C ALA A 43 -3.02 3.70 8.18
N GLU A 44 -3.47 4.92 7.95
CA GLU A 44 -4.78 5.19 7.39
C GLU A 44 -4.88 4.76 5.92
N ARG A 45 -3.84 5.02 5.11
CA ARG A 45 -3.73 4.48 3.75
C ARG A 45 -3.84 2.96 3.71
N LEU A 46 -3.16 2.29 4.65
CA LEU A 46 -3.24 0.83 4.77
C LEU A 46 -4.65 0.37 5.17
N ARG A 47 -5.29 1.05 6.12
CA ARG A 47 -6.67 0.78 6.54
C ARG A 47 -7.66 0.94 5.38
N ILE A 48 -7.59 2.03 4.63
CA ILE A 48 -8.45 2.29 3.47
C ILE A 48 -8.29 1.17 2.43
N ALA A 49 -7.05 0.78 2.11
CA ALA A 49 -6.81 -0.29 1.15
C ALA A 49 -7.39 -1.65 1.61
N LEU A 50 -7.17 -2.02 2.87
CA LEU A 50 -7.67 -3.29 3.42
C LEU A 50 -9.20 -3.37 3.48
N LEU A 51 -9.89 -2.23 3.54
CA LEU A 51 -11.36 -2.18 3.57
C LEU A 51 -11.99 -2.14 2.17
N ASN A 52 -11.25 -1.73 1.14
CA ASN A 52 -11.81 -1.41 -0.18
C ASN A 52 -11.27 -2.27 -1.34
N VAL A 53 -10.20 -3.04 -1.13
CA VAL A 53 -9.58 -3.86 -2.17
C VAL A 53 -9.87 -5.34 -1.91
N ASP A 54 -10.44 -6.03 -2.91
CA ASP A 54 -10.90 -7.42 -2.78
C ASP A 54 -9.78 -8.43 -2.52
N TYR A 55 -8.57 -8.14 -3.03
CA TYR A 55 -7.40 -8.98 -2.89
C TYR A 55 -6.14 -8.14 -2.78
N VAL A 56 -5.39 -8.36 -1.71
CA VAL A 56 -4.18 -7.61 -1.40
C VAL A 56 -3.13 -8.57 -0.89
N THR A 57 -1.98 -8.61 -1.55
CA THR A 57 -0.82 -9.30 -0.99
C THR A 57 -0.02 -8.35 -0.11
N SER A 58 0.53 -8.87 1.00
CA SER A 58 1.42 -8.10 1.87
C SER A 58 2.67 -7.58 1.15
N PHE A 59 3.04 -8.22 0.03
CA PHE A 59 4.15 -7.81 -0.82
C PHE A 59 3.87 -6.55 -1.64
N GLU A 60 2.65 -6.32 -2.09
CA GLU A 60 2.31 -5.18 -2.96
C GLU A 60 2.03 -3.89 -2.18
N LEU A 61 1.48 -4.03 -0.98
CA LEU A 61 1.09 -2.92 -0.11
C LEU A 61 2.17 -1.85 0.11
N PRO A 62 3.44 -2.20 0.41
CA PRO A 62 4.50 -1.21 0.55
C PRO A 62 4.65 -0.33 -0.68
N PHE A 63 4.54 -0.92 -1.86
CA PHE A 63 4.81 -0.25 -3.12
C PHE A 63 3.61 0.58 -3.58
N ARG A 64 2.40 0.03 -3.50
CA ARG A 64 1.18 0.74 -3.92
C ARG A 64 0.87 1.95 -3.05
N LEU A 65 1.09 1.84 -1.75
CA LEU A 65 0.72 2.87 -0.78
C LEU A 65 1.91 3.70 -0.28
N MET A 66 3.10 3.46 -0.85
CA MET A 66 4.36 4.10 -0.44
C MET A 66 4.56 4.03 1.08
N LEU A 67 4.44 2.82 1.63
CA LEU A 67 4.56 2.57 3.06
C LEU A 67 6.01 2.24 3.42
N ILE A 68 6.41 2.70 4.61
CA ILE A 68 7.68 2.37 5.24
C ILE A 68 7.36 1.50 6.45
N ARG A 69 8.18 0.46 6.72
CA ARG A 69 7.97 -0.50 7.83
C ARG A 69 6.61 -1.21 7.76
N THR A 70 6.15 -1.57 6.56
CA THR A 70 4.82 -2.19 6.32
C THR A 70 4.51 -3.40 7.20
N PRO A 71 5.43 -4.34 7.50
CA PRO A 71 5.12 -5.45 8.40
C PRO A 71 4.67 -5.01 9.79
N ARG A 72 5.26 -3.93 10.34
CA ARG A 72 4.84 -3.37 11.64
C ARG A 72 3.47 -2.72 11.56
N LEU A 73 3.21 -1.93 10.51
CA LEU A 73 1.90 -1.31 10.30
C LEU A 73 0.77 -2.35 10.18
N ILE A 74 1.02 -3.46 9.47
CA ILE A 74 0.06 -4.57 9.37
C ILE A 74 -0.16 -5.22 10.75
N ALA A 75 0.90 -5.44 11.53
CA ALA A 75 0.78 -6.03 12.86
C ALA A 75 -0.04 -5.15 13.81
N ASP A 76 0.17 -3.83 13.78
CA ASP A 76 -0.57 -2.86 14.58
C ASP A 76 -2.06 -2.86 14.18
N LEU A 77 -2.36 -2.80 12.87
CA LEU A 77 -3.74 -2.79 12.36
C LEU A 77 -4.48 -4.12 12.53
N ARG A 78 -3.77 -5.26 12.52
CA ARG A 78 -4.40 -6.58 12.75
C ARG A 78 -5.13 -6.63 14.09
N ASN A 79 -4.58 -5.98 15.11
CA ASN A 79 -5.18 -5.93 16.44
C ASN A 79 -6.45 -5.07 16.46
N GLU A 80 -6.54 -4.06 15.60
CA GLU A 80 -7.69 -3.15 15.51
C GLU A 80 -8.83 -3.71 14.64
N LEU A 81 -8.50 -4.36 13.52
CA LEU A 81 -9.46 -4.78 12.49
C LEU A 81 -9.83 -6.26 12.55
N GLN A 82 -9.27 -7.04 13.48
CA GLN A 82 -9.41 -8.51 13.54
C GLN A 82 -9.12 -9.17 12.18
N LEU A 83 -8.04 -8.77 11.52
CA LEU A 83 -7.69 -9.31 10.20
C LEU A 83 -7.35 -10.80 10.32
N TYR A 84 -8.11 -11.65 9.64
CA TYR A 84 -7.83 -13.08 9.54
C TYR A 84 -6.99 -13.35 8.30
N GLN A 85 -5.89 -14.10 8.47
CA GLN A 85 -5.13 -14.60 7.35
C GLN A 85 -5.97 -15.65 6.63
N LYS A 86 -6.17 -15.48 5.32
CA LYS A 86 -6.72 -16.55 4.49
C LYS A 86 -5.60 -17.58 4.31
N GLU A 87 -5.79 -18.78 4.87
CA GLU A 87 -4.89 -19.91 4.63
C GLU A 87 -4.81 -20.15 3.12
N ALA A 88 -3.59 -20.37 2.62
CA ALA A 88 -3.27 -20.50 1.20
C ALA A 88 -3.75 -21.83 0.62
#